data_AF-A0A8H5P3Y8-F1
#
_entry.id   AF-A0A8H5P3Y8-F1
#
_cell.length_a   1.000
_cell.length_b   1.000
_cell.length_c   1.000
_cell.angle_alpha   90.00
_cell.angle_beta   90.00
_cell.angle_gamma   90.00
#
_symmetry.space_group_name_H-M   'P 1'
#
loop_
_entity.id
_entity.type
_entity.pdbx_description
1 polymer ?
#
loop_
_entity_poly.entity_id
_entity_poly.type
_entity_poly.pdbx_seq_one_letter_code
_entity_poly.pdbx_strand_id
1 'polypeptide(L)'
;MSQHSASDKHQLLAKINDGSFLLGDLSIDRCPKLETGEVSREVLKQVYTRMAEEVFKTFHVDKAEAIICFRKCVKKLVRGRPLQATSLAEYKGWKKVKKHLKTALELQSQAGHPTCIPAPHLVSVIVMLTIRRVRIDTDRFADENQPFARLFGHCRMSQWLPIAIKFYEKIHNEPFILKTVQSINEPMLTQVNQDGNLVWVIYTSRPSPPRLRSLPALIVERIKGFSTPTDLDVMMGGNDAASINANSPGEDEPISVILTTARSEALQSGAEVLGKLGQPGVDQASLRLGLDMWLSEPHIRVMPRHVKNDLFYWCSDYLPHWIDMIRSCLNEDRETWVIETEVPANSNLNIPEGGGSDFLPLYGQLANKAFLLKSSNPAEARRLMDRVGNGIRLFAAKAYQKDLQAGWQRGDLDEFERFCFELANTTG
;
A
#
# COMPACT_ATOMS: atom_id res chain seq x y z
N MET A 1 -1.42 -40.70 -2.26
CA MET A 1 -1.63 -39.48 -1.45
C MET A 1 -2.90 -39.51 -0.57
N SER A 2 -3.55 -40.64 -0.26
CA SER A 2 -4.91 -40.61 0.33
C SER A 2 -5.07 -41.04 1.80
N GLN A 3 -4.06 -41.61 2.45
CA GLN A 3 -4.21 -42.08 3.85
C GLN A 3 -3.88 -41.01 4.91
N HIS A 4 -2.96 -40.07 4.63
CA HIS A 4 -2.65 -39.00 5.59
C HIS A 4 -3.77 -37.95 5.73
N SER A 5 -4.48 -37.59 4.65
CA SER A 5 -5.49 -36.53 4.72
C SER A 5 -6.75 -36.92 5.51
N ALA A 6 -7.06 -38.22 5.61
CA ALA A 6 -8.21 -38.71 6.38
C ALA A 6 -7.95 -38.66 7.89
N SER A 7 -6.72 -39.00 8.32
CA SER A 7 -6.30 -38.93 9.71
C SER A 7 -6.33 -37.49 10.23
N ASP A 8 -5.82 -36.54 9.43
CA ASP A 8 -5.77 -35.12 9.78
C ASP A 8 -7.18 -34.51 9.93
N LYS A 9 -8.13 -34.92 9.07
CA LYS A 9 -9.52 -34.46 9.16
C LYS A 9 -10.20 -34.98 10.43
N HIS A 10 -10.03 -36.25 10.79
CA HIS A 10 -10.60 -36.82 12.02
C HIS A 10 -10.03 -36.16 13.28
N GLN A 11 -8.72 -35.89 13.32
CA GLN A 11 -8.10 -35.16 14.43
C GLN A 11 -8.65 -33.74 14.56
N LEU A 12 -8.83 -33.02 13.45
CA LEU A 12 -9.43 -31.70 13.47
C LEU A 12 -10.89 -31.73 13.97
N LEU A 13 -11.68 -32.70 13.53
CA LEU A 13 -13.05 -32.87 14.00
C LEU A 13 -13.11 -33.13 15.52
N ALA A 14 -12.20 -33.96 16.05
CA ALA A 14 -12.09 -34.16 17.48
C ALA A 14 -11.78 -32.84 18.22
N LYS A 15 -10.79 -32.07 17.73
CA LYS A 15 -10.43 -30.75 18.27
C LYS A 15 -11.55 -29.71 18.19
N ILE A 16 -12.40 -29.80 17.16
CA ILE A 16 -13.57 -28.93 17.03
C ILE A 16 -14.63 -29.29 18.08
N ASN A 17 -14.90 -30.59 18.24
CA ASN A 17 -15.91 -31.09 19.17
C ASN A 17 -15.53 -30.88 20.64
N ASP A 18 -14.25 -31.00 20.99
CA ASP A 18 -13.75 -30.73 22.35
C ASP A 18 -13.43 -29.23 22.59
N GLY A 19 -13.44 -28.41 21.54
CA GLY A 19 -13.18 -26.98 21.60
C GLY A 19 -11.69 -26.60 21.76
N SER A 20 -10.75 -27.50 21.51
CA SER A 20 -9.29 -27.26 21.57
C SER A 20 -8.68 -26.77 20.24
N PHE A 21 -9.48 -26.66 19.18
CA PHE A 21 -9.01 -26.22 17.86
C PHE A 21 -8.39 -24.80 17.88
N LEU A 22 -7.39 -24.59 17.01
CA LEU A 22 -6.87 -23.26 16.70
C LEU A 22 -7.59 -22.70 15.46
N LEU A 23 -7.81 -21.39 15.41
CA LEU A 23 -8.47 -20.76 14.26
C LEU A 23 -7.70 -20.95 12.94
N GLY A 24 -6.37 -21.09 13.00
CA GLY A 24 -5.54 -21.40 11.83
C GLY A 24 -5.82 -22.78 11.22
N ASP A 25 -6.31 -23.74 12.02
CA ASP A 25 -6.69 -25.06 11.54
C ASP A 25 -7.99 -25.03 10.72
N LEU A 26 -8.75 -23.94 10.86
CA LEU A 26 -9.95 -23.67 10.08
C LEU A 26 -9.65 -22.90 8.80
N SER A 27 -8.42 -22.89 8.30
CA SER A 27 -8.11 -22.39 6.95
C SER A 27 -8.58 -23.38 5.88
N ILE A 28 -8.78 -22.94 4.65
CA ILE A 28 -9.16 -23.82 3.53
C ILE A 28 -8.08 -24.87 3.25
N ASP A 29 -6.80 -24.53 3.41
CA ASP A 29 -5.71 -25.46 3.14
C ASP A 29 -5.74 -26.67 4.10
N ARG A 30 -6.14 -26.46 5.36
CA ARG A 30 -6.23 -27.52 6.38
C ARG A 30 -7.62 -28.13 6.52
N CYS A 31 -8.65 -27.34 6.26
CA CYS A 31 -10.05 -27.72 6.34
C CYS A 31 -10.80 -27.12 5.15
N PRO A 32 -10.71 -27.74 3.95
CA PRO A 32 -11.34 -27.19 2.75
C PRO A 32 -12.84 -27.02 2.94
N LYS A 33 -13.50 -28.04 3.48
CA LYS A 33 -14.94 -28.04 3.72
C LYS A 33 -15.29 -28.90 4.92
N LEU A 34 -16.16 -28.36 5.78
CA LEU A 34 -16.76 -29.06 6.91
C LEU A 34 -18.23 -29.39 6.58
N GLU A 35 -18.57 -30.67 6.51
CA GLU A 35 -19.90 -31.10 6.09
C GLU A 35 -20.95 -30.94 7.19
N THR A 36 -22.22 -30.82 6.78
CA THR A 36 -23.33 -30.40 7.66
C THR A 36 -23.77 -31.43 8.71
N GLY A 37 -23.07 -32.56 8.85
CA GLY A 37 -23.37 -33.61 9.83
C GLY A 37 -22.18 -34.00 10.71
N GLU A 38 -20.99 -33.45 10.47
CA GLU A 38 -19.77 -33.87 11.18
C GLU A 38 -19.65 -33.25 12.59
N VAL A 39 -20.38 -32.15 12.82
CA VAL A 39 -20.33 -31.35 14.04
C VAL A 39 -21.73 -30.85 14.38
N SER A 40 -22.09 -30.86 15.67
CA SER A 40 -23.39 -30.38 16.13
C SER A 40 -23.59 -28.88 15.85
N ARG A 41 -24.85 -28.43 15.82
CA ARG A 41 -25.16 -27.01 15.56
C ARG A 41 -24.62 -26.11 16.66
N GLU A 42 -24.62 -26.60 17.90
CA GLU A 42 -24.16 -25.92 19.10
C GLU A 42 -22.65 -25.70 19.04
N VAL A 43 -21.89 -26.75 18.70
CA VAL A 43 -20.43 -26.66 18.52
C VAL A 43 -20.10 -25.72 17.34
N LEU A 44 -20.80 -25.83 16.21
CA LEU A 44 -20.58 -24.90 15.09
C LEU A 44 -20.85 -23.45 15.48
N LYS A 45 -21.90 -23.20 16.28
CA LYS A 45 -22.18 -21.86 16.81
C LYS A 45 -21.03 -21.37 17.69
N GLN A 46 -20.44 -22.21 18.54
CA GLN A 46 -19.26 -21.84 19.34
C GLN A 46 -18.05 -21.52 18.46
N VAL A 47 -17.80 -22.31 17.41
CA VAL A 47 -16.74 -22.05 16.44
C VAL A 47 -16.93 -20.68 15.78
N TYR A 48 -18.14 -20.37 15.30
CA TYR A 48 -18.44 -19.06 14.70
C TYR A 48 -18.38 -17.91 15.71
N THR A 49 -18.71 -18.15 16.98
CA THR A 49 -18.50 -17.18 18.06
C THR A 49 -17.02 -16.85 18.18
N ARG A 50 -16.14 -17.85 18.28
CA ARG A 50 -14.69 -17.62 18.37
C ARG A 50 -14.11 -16.91 17.15
N MET A 51 -14.60 -17.22 15.95
CA MET A 51 -14.21 -16.49 14.73
C MET A 51 -14.56 -14.99 14.81
N ALA A 52 -15.76 -14.67 15.29
CA ALA A 52 -16.16 -13.27 15.47
C ALA A 52 -15.35 -12.59 16.58
N GLU A 53 -15.06 -13.29 17.68
CA GLU A 53 -14.24 -12.77 18.78
C GLU A 53 -12.84 -12.41 18.32
N GLU A 54 -12.22 -13.26 17.49
CA GLU A 54 -10.89 -12.97 16.95
C GLU A 54 -10.89 -11.72 16.08
N VAL A 55 -11.93 -11.51 15.27
CA VAL A 55 -12.08 -10.27 14.49
C VAL A 55 -12.22 -9.06 15.42
N PHE A 56 -13.10 -9.12 16.42
CA PHE A 56 -13.27 -8.00 17.37
C PHE A 56 -11.96 -7.68 18.11
N LYS A 57 -11.28 -8.71 18.61
CA LYS A 57 -9.97 -8.60 19.27
C LYS A 57 -8.92 -7.97 18.35
N THR A 58 -8.85 -8.41 17.10
CA THR A 58 -7.88 -7.89 16.13
C THR A 58 -8.10 -6.42 15.78
N PHE A 59 -9.35 -5.97 15.82
CA PHE A 59 -9.71 -4.57 15.63
C PHE A 59 -9.79 -3.76 16.94
N HIS A 60 -9.33 -4.34 18.05
CA HIS A 60 -9.33 -3.71 19.38
C HIS A 60 -10.71 -3.20 19.81
N VAL A 61 -11.77 -3.92 19.45
CA VAL A 61 -13.15 -3.59 19.84
C VAL A 61 -13.59 -4.49 20.97
N ASP A 62 -14.05 -3.90 22.08
CA ASP A 62 -14.64 -4.67 23.17
C ASP A 62 -16.01 -5.23 22.75
N LYS A 63 -16.13 -6.57 22.79
CA LYS A 63 -17.38 -7.26 22.49
C LYS A 63 -18.46 -7.02 23.56
N ALA A 64 -18.09 -6.68 24.78
CA ALA A 64 -19.02 -6.37 25.86
C ALA A 64 -19.75 -5.05 25.57
N GLU A 65 -19.00 -4.01 25.18
CA GLU A 65 -19.54 -2.71 24.77
C GLU A 65 -20.40 -2.80 23.51
N ALA A 66 -20.10 -3.74 22.60
CA ALA A 66 -20.81 -3.91 21.33
C ALA A 66 -21.61 -5.24 21.25
N ILE A 67 -22.20 -5.70 22.35
CA ILE A 67 -22.79 -7.05 22.46
C ILE A 67 -23.92 -7.30 21.44
N ILE A 68 -24.72 -6.28 21.12
CA ILE A 68 -25.81 -6.40 20.14
C ILE A 68 -25.24 -6.64 18.74
N CYS A 69 -24.23 -5.84 18.34
CA CYS A 69 -23.53 -6.01 17.07
C CYS A 69 -22.84 -7.38 17.00
N PHE A 70 -22.11 -7.75 18.07
CA PHE A 70 -21.41 -9.03 18.16
C PHE A 70 -22.36 -10.23 17.96
N ARG A 71 -23.51 -10.26 18.65
CA ARG A 71 -24.53 -11.32 18.48
C ARG A 71 -25.04 -11.38 17.04
N LYS A 72 -25.16 -10.25 16.36
CA LYS A 72 -25.61 -10.19 14.95
C LYS A 72 -24.51 -10.68 14.00
N CYS A 73 -23.24 -10.37 14.26
CA CYS A 73 -22.09 -10.94 13.54
C CYS A 73 -22.08 -12.48 13.64
N VAL A 74 -22.21 -13.03 14.85
CA VAL A 74 -22.29 -14.50 15.04
C VAL A 74 -23.48 -15.10 14.30
N LYS A 75 -24.68 -14.51 14.45
CA LYS A 75 -25.88 -14.96 13.73
C LYS A 75 -25.68 -14.93 12.21
N LYS A 76 -24.93 -13.95 11.70
CA LYS A 76 -24.60 -13.84 10.28
C LYS A 76 -23.67 -14.97 9.83
N LEU A 77 -22.62 -15.27 10.59
CA LEU A 77 -21.70 -16.37 10.31
C LEU A 77 -22.42 -17.73 10.33
N VAL A 78 -23.25 -17.99 11.35
CA VAL A 78 -24.08 -19.22 11.44
C VAL A 78 -24.94 -19.42 10.18
N ARG A 79 -25.58 -18.34 9.70
CA ARG A 79 -26.42 -18.39 8.49
C ARG A 79 -25.60 -18.53 7.20
N GLY A 80 -24.45 -17.87 7.14
CA GLY A 80 -23.56 -17.87 5.98
C GLY A 80 -22.74 -19.15 5.82
N ARG A 81 -22.53 -19.89 6.92
CA ARG A 81 -21.79 -21.17 6.98
C ARG A 81 -20.40 -21.10 6.31
N PRO A 82 -19.49 -20.23 6.77
CA PRO A 82 -18.18 -20.03 6.14
C PRO A 82 -17.30 -21.30 6.09
N LEU A 83 -17.50 -22.27 6.99
CA LEU A 83 -16.79 -23.55 6.98
C LEU A 83 -17.26 -24.50 5.86
N GLN A 84 -18.39 -24.21 5.21
CA GLN A 84 -18.90 -24.98 4.06
C GLN A 84 -18.46 -24.41 2.71
N ALA A 85 -17.75 -23.29 2.72
CA ALA A 85 -17.34 -22.58 1.52
C ALA A 85 -15.83 -22.69 1.31
N THR A 86 -15.44 -22.97 0.08
CA THR A 86 -14.03 -22.98 -0.37
C THR A 86 -13.67 -21.68 -1.12
N SER A 87 -14.67 -20.94 -1.58
CA SER A 87 -14.52 -19.65 -2.25
C SER A 87 -15.50 -18.60 -1.70
N LEU A 88 -15.26 -17.32 -2.01
CA LEU A 88 -16.23 -16.26 -1.70
C LEU A 88 -17.52 -16.43 -2.51
N ALA A 89 -17.44 -16.95 -3.73
CA ALA A 89 -18.62 -17.21 -4.57
C ALA A 89 -19.54 -18.28 -3.95
N GLU A 90 -18.97 -19.31 -3.32
CA GLU A 90 -19.71 -20.37 -2.63
C GLU A 90 -20.28 -19.95 -1.28
N TYR A 91 -19.77 -18.87 -0.69
CA TYR A 91 -20.23 -18.39 0.60
C TYR A 91 -21.70 -18.00 0.53
N LYS A 92 -22.58 -18.68 1.30
CA LYS A 92 -24.03 -18.44 1.26
C LYS A 92 -24.42 -16.99 1.62
N GLY A 93 -23.58 -16.30 2.39
CA GLY A 93 -23.79 -14.89 2.72
C GLY A 93 -23.44 -13.91 1.59
N TRP A 94 -22.73 -14.36 0.55
CA TRP A 94 -22.13 -13.52 -0.48
C TRP A 94 -23.14 -12.70 -1.28
N LYS A 95 -24.28 -13.29 -1.68
CA LYS A 95 -25.35 -12.56 -2.40
C LYS A 95 -25.78 -11.29 -1.67
N LYS A 96 -25.90 -11.35 -0.33
CA LYS A 96 -26.26 -10.18 0.47
C LYS A 96 -25.09 -9.20 0.62
N VAL A 97 -23.86 -9.69 0.73
CA VAL A 97 -22.66 -8.85 0.73
C VAL A 97 -22.55 -8.07 -0.58
N LYS A 98 -22.68 -8.74 -1.74
CA LYS A 98 -22.70 -8.08 -3.07
C LYS A 98 -23.73 -6.95 -3.13
N LYS A 99 -24.95 -7.20 -2.63
CA LYS A 99 -26.00 -6.16 -2.60
C LYS A 99 -25.54 -4.92 -1.83
N HIS A 100 -25.01 -5.08 -0.61
CA HIS A 100 -24.53 -3.93 0.16
C HIS A 100 -23.31 -3.25 -0.46
N LEU A 101 -22.43 -4.00 -1.11
CA LEU A 101 -21.27 -3.42 -1.81
C LEU A 101 -21.71 -2.58 -3.02
N LYS A 102 -22.70 -3.04 -3.79
CA LYS A 102 -23.26 -2.26 -4.89
C LYS A 102 -23.85 -0.94 -4.37
N THR A 103 -24.70 -1.00 -3.35
CA THR A 103 -25.28 0.20 -2.72
C THR A 103 -24.22 1.11 -2.12
N ALA A 104 -23.19 0.58 -1.46
CA ALA A 104 -22.09 1.37 -0.92
C ALA A 104 -21.28 2.07 -2.01
N LEU A 105 -21.09 1.42 -3.17
CA LEU A 105 -20.42 2.02 -4.31
C LEU A 105 -21.27 3.13 -4.96
N GLU A 106 -22.57 2.90 -5.11
CA GLU A 106 -23.52 3.92 -5.59
C GLU A 106 -23.47 5.17 -4.68
N LEU A 107 -23.57 4.97 -3.35
CA LEU A 107 -23.43 6.06 -2.38
C LEU A 107 -22.08 6.77 -2.47
N GLN A 108 -20.99 6.03 -2.69
CA GLN A 108 -19.66 6.62 -2.84
C GLN A 108 -19.59 7.48 -4.10
N SER A 109 -20.14 7.01 -5.22
CA SER A 109 -20.15 7.76 -6.48
C SER A 109 -20.98 9.05 -6.40
N GLN A 110 -22.08 9.04 -5.64
CA GLN A 110 -22.92 10.22 -5.42
C GLN A 110 -22.32 11.21 -4.42
N ALA A 111 -21.70 10.70 -3.35
CA ALA A 111 -21.22 11.54 -2.24
C ALA A 111 -19.77 12.02 -2.42
N GLY A 112 -18.97 11.39 -3.27
CA GLY A 112 -17.53 11.65 -3.39
C GLY A 112 -16.73 11.28 -2.13
N HIS A 113 -17.32 10.51 -1.21
CA HIS A 113 -16.75 10.19 0.09
C HIS A 113 -16.64 8.67 0.31
N PRO A 114 -15.69 8.19 1.15
CA PRO A 114 -15.61 6.78 1.49
C PRO A 114 -16.93 6.25 2.06
N THR A 115 -17.26 5.00 1.75
CA THR A 115 -18.45 4.33 2.29
C THR A 115 -18.08 3.03 2.99
N CYS A 116 -18.99 2.55 3.83
CA CYS A 116 -18.83 1.29 4.55
C CYS A 116 -20.12 0.49 4.55
N ILE A 117 -20.00 -0.83 4.44
CA ILE A 117 -21.13 -1.76 4.58
C ILE A 117 -21.39 -2.10 6.05
N PRO A 118 -22.57 -2.64 6.39
CA PRO A 118 -22.88 -3.01 7.77
C PRO A 118 -21.88 -3.97 8.42
N ALA A 119 -21.58 -3.75 9.71
CA ALA A 119 -20.59 -4.52 10.46
C ALA A 119 -20.76 -6.05 10.35
N PRO A 120 -21.96 -6.66 10.48
CA PRO A 120 -22.10 -8.11 10.37
C PRO A 120 -21.66 -8.67 9.01
N HIS A 121 -21.84 -7.90 7.95
CA HIS A 121 -21.43 -8.29 6.60
C HIS A 121 -19.93 -8.11 6.42
N LEU A 122 -19.38 -6.99 6.92
CA LEU A 122 -17.95 -6.72 6.90
C LEU A 122 -17.17 -7.79 7.67
N VAL A 123 -17.60 -8.16 8.88
CA VAL A 123 -17.02 -9.25 9.68
C VAL A 123 -17.07 -10.57 8.92
N SER A 124 -18.18 -10.88 8.24
CA SER A 124 -18.27 -12.13 7.49
C SER A 124 -17.26 -12.25 6.36
N VAL A 125 -16.99 -11.14 5.66
CA VAL A 125 -15.96 -11.09 4.61
C VAL A 125 -14.57 -11.21 5.23
N ILE A 126 -14.31 -10.49 6.32
CA ILE A 126 -13.05 -10.55 7.04
C ILE A 126 -12.74 -12.00 7.47
N VAL A 127 -13.71 -12.70 8.08
CA VAL A 127 -13.54 -14.11 8.46
C VAL A 127 -13.20 -14.99 7.26
N MET A 128 -13.86 -14.79 6.12
CA MET A 128 -13.57 -15.54 4.89
C MET A 128 -12.12 -15.29 4.43
N LEU A 129 -11.66 -14.05 4.44
CA LEU A 129 -10.34 -13.69 3.94
C LEU A 129 -9.20 -14.04 4.89
N THR A 130 -9.41 -13.99 6.21
CA THR A 130 -8.30 -14.08 7.18
C THR A 130 -8.25 -15.38 7.96
N ILE A 131 -9.41 -15.89 8.40
CA ILE A 131 -9.50 -17.15 9.14
C ILE A 131 -9.63 -18.32 8.17
N ARG A 132 -10.64 -18.28 7.29
CA ARG A 132 -10.81 -19.32 6.25
C ARG A 132 -9.71 -19.25 5.20
N ARG A 133 -9.01 -18.11 5.11
CA ARG A 133 -7.95 -17.85 4.14
C ARG A 133 -8.38 -18.12 2.69
N VAL A 134 -9.64 -17.83 2.39
CA VAL A 134 -10.20 -17.97 1.06
C VAL A 134 -9.36 -17.20 0.07
N ARG A 135 -8.96 -17.88 -0.99
CA ARG A 135 -8.30 -17.24 -2.11
C ARG A 135 -9.36 -16.59 -2.99
N ILE A 136 -9.09 -15.35 -3.37
CA ILE A 136 -9.72 -14.71 -4.50
C ILE A 136 -8.73 -15.06 -5.61
N ASP A 137 -9.03 -16.00 -6.48
CA ASP A 137 -8.00 -16.66 -7.34
C ASP A 137 -8.36 -16.63 -8.82
N THR A 138 -9.28 -15.75 -9.25
CA THR A 138 -9.60 -15.65 -10.68
C THR A 138 -9.85 -14.20 -11.08
N ASP A 139 -9.22 -13.76 -12.17
CA ASP A 139 -9.48 -12.47 -12.83
C ASP A 139 -10.99 -12.32 -13.10
N ARG A 140 -11.62 -13.43 -13.51
CA ARG A 140 -13.07 -13.56 -13.66
C ARG A 140 -13.86 -13.15 -12.40
N PHE A 141 -13.40 -13.51 -11.21
CA PHE A 141 -14.10 -13.10 -9.98
C PHE A 141 -13.96 -11.58 -9.76
N ALA A 142 -12.81 -10.98 -10.05
CA ALA A 142 -12.65 -9.54 -9.93
C ALA A 142 -13.55 -8.78 -10.91
N ASP A 143 -13.60 -9.23 -12.16
CA ASP A 143 -14.46 -8.66 -13.20
C ASP A 143 -15.94 -8.73 -12.83
N GLU A 144 -16.38 -9.89 -12.33
CA GLU A 144 -17.76 -10.08 -11.89
C GLU A 144 -18.08 -9.40 -10.54
N ASN A 145 -17.07 -8.88 -9.83
CA ASN A 145 -17.20 -8.32 -8.48
C ASN A 145 -16.41 -7.01 -8.29
N GLN A 146 -16.38 -6.15 -9.30
CA GLN A 146 -15.72 -4.84 -9.26
C GLN A 146 -16.02 -4.00 -7.99
N PRO A 147 -17.27 -3.93 -7.47
CA PRO A 147 -17.53 -3.23 -6.21
C PRO A 147 -16.75 -3.77 -5.02
N PHE A 148 -16.52 -5.08 -4.96
CA PHE A 148 -15.72 -5.70 -3.91
C PHE A 148 -14.24 -5.30 -4.03
N ALA A 149 -13.64 -5.44 -5.22
CA ALA A 149 -12.24 -5.11 -5.47
C ALA A 149 -11.95 -3.63 -5.20
N ARG A 150 -12.84 -2.73 -5.64
CA ARG A 150 -12.74 -1.29 -5.38
C ARG A 150 -12.84 -0.97 -3.89
N LEU A 151 -13.90 -1.42 -3.22
CA LEU A 151 -14.16 -1.00 -1.84
C LEU A 151 -13.19 -1.62 -0.82
N PHE A 152 -12.85 -2.91 -0.97
CA PHE A 152 -11.93 -3.58 -0.05
C PHE A 152 -10.46 -3.37 -0.42
N GLY A 153 -10.12 -3.33 -1.71
CA GLY A 153 -8.74 -3.12 -2.17
C GLY A 153 -8.32 -1.65 -2.10
N HIS A 154 -9.01 -0.79 -2.86
CA HIS A 154 -8.62 0.62 -3.03
C HIS A 154 -9.09 1.49 -1.84
N CYS A 155 -10.37 1.38 -1.47
CA CYS A 155 -10.93 2.19 -0.39
C CYS A 155 -10.65 1.63 1.01
N ARG A 156 -9.99 0.47 1.09
CA ARG A 156 -9.59 -0.22 2.34
C ARG A 156 -10.73 -0.35 3.34
N MET A 157 -11.95 -0.67 2.88
CA MET A 157 -13.18 -0.64 3.68
C MET A 157 -13.07 -1.34 5.04
N SER A 158 -12.28 -2.42 5.15
CA SER A 158 -12.07 -3.15 6.39
C SER A 158 -11.53 -2.29 7.54
N GLN A 159 -10.79 -1.21 7.26
CA GLN A 159 -10.28 -0.31 8.32
C GLN A 159 -11.40 0.41 9.08
N TRP A 160 -12.60 0.50 8.49
CA TRP A 160 -13.75 1.17 9.08
C TRP A 160 -14.62 0.25 9.94
N LEU A 161 -14.20 -1.01 10.16
CA LEU A 161 -14.96 -1.95 10.99
C LEU A 161 -15.21 -1.43 12.42
N PRO A 162 -14.26 -0.82 13.14
CA PRO A 162 -14.53 -0.30 14.49
C PRO A 162 -15.67 0.72 14.51
N ILE A 163 -15.70 1.62 13.52
CA ILE A 163 -16.75 2.61 13.34
C ILE A 163 -18.09 1.93 13.01
N ALA A 164 -18.09 0.96 12.10
CA ALA A 164 -19.28 0.21 11.75
C ALA A 164 -19.86 -0.55 12.95
N ILE A 165 -19.02 -1.06 13.84
CA ILE A 165 -19.45 -1.72 15.08
C ILE A 165 -20.02 -0.70 16.07
N LYS A 166 -19.31 0.41 16.32
CA LYS A 166 -19.72 1.46 17.27
C LYS A 166 -21.11 2.00 16.98
N PHE A 167 -21.47 2.18 15.71
CA PHE A 167 -22.76 2.76 15.31
C PHE A 167 -23.80 1.74 14.82
N TYR A 168 -23.52 0.44 14.93
CA TYR A 168 -24.40 -0.62 14.44
C TYR A 168 -25.82 -0.56 15.05
N GLU A 169 -25.95 -0.17 16.31
CA GLU A 169 -27.27 -0.10 16.95
C GLU A 169 -28.19 0.98 16.37
N LYS A 170 -27.62 2.00 15.71
CA LYS A 170 -28.38 3.08 15.08
C LYS A 170 -28.55 2.84 13.57
N ILE A 171 -27.48 2.41 12.89
CA ILE A 171 -27.45 2.24 11.43
C ILE A 171 -27.99 0.86 11.00
N HIS A 172 -27.90 -0.13 11.89
CA HIS A 172 -28.30 -1.51 11.64
C HIS A 172 -27.66 -2.13 10.39
N ASN A 173 -28.47 -2.43 9.35
CA ASN A 173 -28.06 -3.14 8.15
C ASN A 173 -27.97 -2.22 6.92
N GLU A 174 -27.80 -0.91 7.13
CA GLU A 174 -27.68 0.06 6.04
C GLU A 174 -26.21 0.40 5.76
N PRO A 175 -25.79 0.47 4.48
CA PRO A 175 -24.52 1.12 4.13
C PRO A 175 -24.54 2.60 4.50
N PHE A 176 -23.38 3.17 4.78
CA PHE A 176 -23.26 4.55 5.25
C PHE A 176 -22.02 5.24 4.70
N ILE A 177 -22.03 6.57 4.75
CA ILE A 177 -20.95 7.44 4.27
C ILE A 177 -20.04 7.83 5.43
N LEU A 178 -18.75 7.94 5.16
CA LEU A 178 -17.71 8.39 6.08
C LEU A 178 -17.14 9.72 5.59
N LYS A 179 -17.29 10.77 6.40
CA LYS A 179 -16.66 12.06 6.16
C LYS A 179 -15.48 12.23 7.10
N THR A 180 -14.27 12.32 6.53
CA THR A 180 -13.05 12.49 7.32
C THR A 180 -12.83 13.95 7.68
N VAL A 181 -12.77 14.27 8.98
CA VAL A 181 -12.53 15.62 9.49
C VAL A 181 -11.33 15.57 10.44
N GLN A 182 -10.33 16.43 10.22
CA GLN A 182 -9.07 16.40 10.97
C GLN A 182 -9.22 16.81 12.44
N SER A 183 -10.22 17.63 12.76
CA SER A 183 -10.43 18.22 14.10
C SER A 183 -11.34 17.41 15.03
N ILE A 184 -11.83 16.24 14.57
CA ILE A 184 -12.80 15.46 15.34
C ILE A 184 -12.08 14.39 16.17
N ASN A 185 -12.18 14.50 17.50
CA ASN A 185 -11.64 13.53 18.45
C ASN A 185 -12.53 12.29 18.58
N GLU A 186 -13.85 12.45 18.49
CA GLU A 186 -14.81 11.35 18.59
C GLU A 186 -15.76 11.29 17.39
N PRO A 187 -15.98 10.10 16.80
CA PRO A 187 -16.84 10.00 15.64
C PRO A 187 -18.29 10.37 15.99
N MET A 188 -18.96 11.06 15.06
CA MET A 188 -20.34 11.53 15.22
C MET A 188 -21.23 10.98 14.12
N LEU A 189 -22.43 10.52 14.47
CA LEU A 189 -23.42 9.99 13.53
C LEU A 189 -24.51 11.03 13.26
N THR A 190 -24.83 11.23 11.99
CA THR A 190 -25.90 12.12 11.53
C THR A 190 -26.68 11.47 10.38
N GLN A 191 -27.89 11.95 10.11
CA GLN A 191 -28.60 11.67 8.86
C GLN A 191 -28.56 12.92 7.99
N VAL A 192 -28.28 12.73 6.70
CA VAL A 192 -28.29 13.79 5.70
C VAL A 192 -29.22 13.37 4.58
N ASN A 193 -30.02 14.31 4.07
CA ASN A 193 -30.82 14.09 2.88
C ASN A 193 -29.91 14.23 1.65
N GLN A 194 -29.75 13.14 0.90
CA GLN A 194 -28.99 13.07 -0.33
C GLN A 194 -29.91 12.57 -1.44
N ASP A 195 -30.13 13.41 -2.45
CA ASP A 195 -31.02 13.12 -3.59
C ASP A 195 -32.43 12.64 -3.17
N GLY A 196 -32.98 13.22 -2.11
CA GLY A 196 -34.31 12.88 -1.59
C GLY A 196 -34.34 11.67 -0.66
N ASN A 197 -33.20 11.00 -0.43
CA ASN A 197 -33.09 9.86 0.48
C ASN A 197 -32.31 10.24 1.74
N LEU A 198 -32.80 9.80 2.90
CA LEU A 198 -32.05 9.94 4.16
C LEU A 198 -30.94 8.89 4.21
N VAL A 199 -29.69 9.36 4.27
CA VAL A 199 -28.50 8.51 4.34
C VAL A 199 -27.74 8.79 5.63
N TRP A 200 -27.21 7.74 6.26
CA TRP A 200 -26.34 7.86 7.42
C TRP A 200 -24.95 8.37 7.02
N VAL A 201 -24.51 9.43 7.70
CA VAL A 201 -23.17 10.00 7.55
C VAL A 201 -22.47 9.99 8.90
N ILE A 202 -21.28 9.41 8.93
CA ILE A 202 -20.40 9.41 10.09
C ILE A 202 -19.24 10.35 9.84
N TYR A 203 -19.12 11.36 10.69
CA TYR A 203 -17.95 12.22 10.73
C TYR A 203 -16.91 11.59 11.65
N THR A 204 -15.68 11.43 11.18
CA THR A 204 -14.62 10.74 11.94
C THR A 204 -13.25 11.23 11.50
N SER A 205 -12.23 11.06 12.33
CA SER A 205 -10.85 11.24 11.89
C SER A 205 -10.43 10.11 10.95
N ARG A 206 -9.46 10.37 10.07
CA ARG A 206 -8.90 9.32 9.22
C ARG A 206 -8.19 8.30 10.13
N PRO A 207 -8.49 7.01 10.04
CA PRO A 207 -7.82 6.01 10.85
C PRO A 207 -6.33 6.03 10.50
N SER A 208 -5.50 5.98 11.54
CA SER A 208 -4.05 5.91 11.36
C SER A 208 -3.70 4.77 10.40
N PRO A 209 -2.71 4.98 9.52
CA PRO A 209 -2.34 3.94 8.56
C PRO A 209 -2.06 2.63 9.31
N PRO A 210 -2.62 1.51 8.82
CA PRO A 210 -2.44 0.21 9.46
C PRO A 210 -0.96 -0.10 9.65
N ARG A 211 -0.54 -0.50 10.86
CA ARG A 211 0.82 -1.01 11.09
C ARG A 211 1.06 -2.19 10.14
N LEU A 212 2.28 -2.32 9.60
CA LEU A 212 2.69 -3.50 8.84
C LEU A 212 2.36 -4.75 9.67
N ARG A 213 1.61 -5.71 9.10
CA ARG A 213 1.01 -6.91 9.73
C ARG A 213 -0.36 -6.77 10.41
N SER A 214 -1.01 -5.60 10.37
CA SER A 214 -2.40 -5.51 10.81
C SER A 214 -3.35 -6.18 9.80
N LEU A 215 -4.47 -6.68 10.29
CA LEU A 215 -5.44 -7.45 9.51
C LEU A 215 -6.02 -6.70 8.28
N PRO A 216 -6.23 -5.37 8.32
CA PRO A 216 -6.52 -4.59 7.12
C PRO A 216 -5.44 -4.68 6.03
N ALA A 217 -4.15 -4.75 6.40
CA ALA A 217 -3.06 -4.91 5.43
C ALA A 217 -3.06 -6.32 4.79
N LEU A 218 -3.33 -7.36 5.58
CA LEU A 218 -3.45 -8.75 5.08
C LEU A 218 -4.65 -8.95 4.15
N ILE A 219 -5.75 -8.24 4.38
CA ILE A 219 -6.92 -8.23 3.49
C ILE A 219 -6.56 -7.56 2.17
N VAL A 220 -5.90 -6.41 2.21
CA VAL A 220 -5.48 -5.67 1.01
C VAL A 220 -4.48 -6.50 0.20
N GLU A 221 -3.51 -7.17 0.84
CA GLU A 221 -2.55 -8.06 0.18
C GLU A 221 -3.23 -9.20 -0.59
N ARG A 222 -4.26 -9.82 -0.01
CA ARG A 222 -5.04 -10.89 -0.66
C ARG A 222 -5.91 -10.41 -1.83
N ILE A 223 -6.11 -9.10 -1.97
CA ILE A 223 -6.94 -8.49 -3.02
C ILE A 223 -6.07 -7.85 -4.11
N LYS A 224 -4.76 -7.63 -3.86
CA LYS A 224 -3.85 -6.89 -4.75
C LYS A 224 -3.52 -7.56 -6.09
N GLY A 225 -4.01 -8.78 -6.35
CA GLY A 225 -3.92 -9.43 -7.67
C GLY A 225 -5.01 -9.02 -8.68
N PHE A 226 -5.93 -8.11 -8.33
CA PHE A 226 -7.21 -7.95 -9.04
C PHE A 226 -7.52 -6.55 -9.59
N SER A 227 -6.57 -5.63 -9.55
CA SER A 227 -6.79 -4.25 -9.99
C SER A 227 -6.20 -4.00 -11.37
N THR A 228 -7.04 -3.92 -12.41
CA THR A 228 -6.71 -3.05 -13.55
C THR A 228 -7.12 -1.62 -13.19
N PRO A 229 -6.26 -0.62 -13.41
CA PRO A 229 -6.68 0.77 -13.39
C PRO A 229 -7.67 0.95 -14.54
N THR A 230 -8.95 1.11 -14.25
CA THR A 230 -9.94 1.48 -15.27
C THR A 230 -10.32 2.94 -15.06
N ASP A 231 -10.09 3.71 -16.11
CA ASP A 231 -10.33 5.14 -16.30
C ASP A 231 -11.76 5.59 -15.95
N LEU A 232 -11.97 6.06 -14.73
CA LEU A 232 -13.16 6.85 -14.38
C LEU A 232 -12.82 8.16 -13.65
N ASP A 233 -11.55 8.41 -13.35
CA ASP A 233 -11.11 9.64 -12.66
C ASP A 233 -10.76 10.79 -13.65
N VAL A 234 -11.05 10.66 -14.96
CA VAL A 234 -10.69 11.66 -15.99
C VAL A 234 -11.88 12.47 -16.54
N MET A 235 -13.13 12.18 -16.17
CA MET A 235 -14.29 12.92 -16.74
C MET A 235 -15.14 13.68 -15.72
N MET A 236 -14.52 14.58 -14.95
CA MET A 236 -15.21 15.66 -14.24
C MET A 236 -14.39 16.96 -14.33
N GLY A 237 -14.40 17.57 -15.51
CA GLY A 237 -13.75 18.86 -15.77
C GLY A 237 -14.24 19.46 -17.09
N GLY A 238 -15.54 19.70 -17.20
CA GLY A 238 -16.13 20.38 -18.36
C GLY A 238 -15.90 21.89 -18.32
N ASN A 239 -15.24 22.37 -19.37
CA ASN A 239 -15.20 23.72 -19.96
C ASN A 239 -15.92 24.87 -19.25
N ASP A 240 -15.17 25.93 -18.98
CA ASP A 240 -15.59 27.29 -19.31
C ASP A 240 -14.44 28.00 -20.04
N ALA A 241 -14.62 28.18 -21.35
CA ALA A 241 -13.82 29.06 -22.17
C ALA A 241 -14.38 30.47 -22.06
N ALA A 242 -13.66 31.36 -21.37
CA ALA A 242 -13.83 32.79 -21.49
C ALA A 242 -12.45 33.45 -21.61
N SER A 243 -12.21 34.02 -22.78
CA SER A 243 -11.01 34.75 -23.17
C SER A 243 -10.80 36.00 -22.33
N ILE A 244 -9.58 36.20 -21.81
CA ILE A 244 -9.04 37.55 -21.54
C ILE A 244 -7.56 37.55 -21.98
N ASN A 245 -7.28 38.35 -23.00
CA ASN A 245 -5.94 38.71 -23.45
C ASN A 245 -5.20 39.53 -22.37
N ALA A 246 -3.91 39.26 -22.17
CA ALA A 246 -2.94 40.29 -21.78
C ALA A 246 -1.52 39.85 -22.18
N ASN A 247 -0.94 40.58 -23.13
CA ASN A 247 0.47 40.48 -23.52
C ASN A 247 1.39 40.90 -22.36
N SER A 248 2.46 40.15 -22.08
CA SER A 248 3.73 40.65 -21.52
C SER A 248 4.86 39.61 -21.74
N PRO A 249 6.14 40.01 -21.86
CA PRO A 249 7.15 39.30 -22.64
C PRO A 249 8.03 38.34 -21.83
N GLY A 250 8.47 37.26 -22.48
CA GLY A 250 9.57 36.39 -22.04
C GLY A 250 9.10 35.09 -21.37
N GLU A 251 8.59 34.15 -22.15
CA GLU A 251 8.26 32.80 -21.69
C GLU A 251 9.56 31.99 -21.44
N ASP A 252 9.84 31.70 -20.17
CA ASP A 252 10.76 30.64 -19.76
C ASP A 252 10.04 29.29 -19.88
N GLU A 253 10.02 28.73 -21.08
CA GLU A 253 9.47 27.38 -21.29
C GLU A 253 10.37 26.32 -20.62
N PRO A 254 9.79 25.36 -19.87
CA PRO A 254 10.54 24.24 -19.33
C PRO A 254 11.09 23.35 -20.46
N ILE A 255 12.34 22.93 -20.35
CA ILE A 255 12.95 22.04 -21.34
C ILE A 255 12.44 20.63 -21.07
N SER A 256 11.68 20.05 -22.01
CA SER A 256 11.34 18.63 -21.99
C SER A 256 12.57 17.79 -22.34
N VAL A 257 12.94 16.87 -21.45
CA VAL A 257 14.06 15.94 -21.62
C VAL A 257 13.53 14.51 -21.61
N ILE A 258 13.80 13.79 -22.69
CA ILE A 258 13.47 12.37 -22.84
C ILE A 258 14.68 11.55 -22.36
N LEU A 259 14.52 10.81 -21.28
CA LEU A 259 15.54 9.91 -20.73
C LEU A 259 15.17 8.47 -21.07
N THR A 260 16.10 7.74 -21.70
CA THR A 260 15.92 6.32 -22.03
C THR A 260 16.88 5.48 -21.21
N THR A 261 16.38 4.43 -20.57
CA THR A 261 17.18 3.43 -19.83
C THR A 261 17.04 2.09 -20.53
N ALA A 262 18.16 1.48 -20.92
CA ALA A 262 18.19 0.14 -21.51
C ALA A 262 18.51 -0.93 -20.44
N ARG A 263 17.95 -2.13 -20.62
CA ARG A 263 18.20 -3.29 -19.74
C ARG A 263 19.68 -3.64 -19.65
N SER A 264 20.39 -3.68 -20.77
CA SER A 264 21.82 -4.01 -20.81
C SER A 264 22.65 -3.03 -20.00
N GLU A 265 22.35 -1.74 -20.08
CA GLU A 265 23.05 -0.69 -19.33
C GLU A 265 22.75 -0.79 -17.82
N ALA A 266 21.49 -1.03 -17.46
CA ALA A 266 21.08 -1.18 -16.07
C ALA A 266 21.70 -2.43 -15.43
N LEU A 267 21.76 -3.56 -16.14
CA LEU A 267 22.41 -4.79 -15.66
C LEU A 267 23.93 -4.61 -15.56
N GLN A 268 24.56 -3.93 -16.53
CA GLN A 268 25.99 -3.67 -16.53
C GLN A 268 26.39 -2.74 -15.37
N SER A 269 25.61 -1.69 -15.10
CA SER A 269 25.88 -0.76 -14.00
C SER A 269 25.70 -1.39 -12.62
N GLY A 270 24.85 -2.42 -12.52
CA GLY A 270 24.58 -3.17 -11.29
C GLY A 270 25.36 -4.47 -11.14
N ALA A 271 26.22 -4.84 -12.09
CA ALA A 271 26.80 -6.17 -12.19
C ALA A 271 27.55 -6.59 -10.91
N GLU A 272 28.27 -5.65 -10.27
CA GLU A 272 29.02 -5.93 -9.04
C GLU A 272 28.11 -6.22 -7.85
N VAL A 273 27.07 -5.42 -7.65
CA VAL A 273 26.15 -5.57 -6.51
C VAL A 273 25.18 -6.74 -6.71
N LEU A 274 24.72 -6.97 -7.94
CA LEU A 274 23.85 -8.10 -8.30
C LEU A 274 24.59 -9.43 -8.23
N GLY A 275 25.86 -9.48 -8.66
CA GLY A 275 26.66 -10.70 -8.59
C GLY A 275 26.93 -11.21 -7.17
N LYS A 276 26.82 -10.32 -6.18
CA LYS A 276 27.01 -10.60 -4.74
C LYS A 276 25.70 -10.93 -4.00
N LEU A 277 24.55 -10.73 -4.65
CA LEU A 277 23.23 -10.85 -4.04
C LEU A 277 22.86 -12.33 -3.82
N GLY A 278 22.49 -12.69 -2.58
CA GLY A 278 22.15 -14.07 -2.22
C GLY A 278 23.32 -15.07 -2.23
N GLN A 279 24.55 -14.61 -2.43
CA GLN A 279 25.74 -15.46 -2.43
C GLN A 279 26.12 -15.91 -1.00
N PRO A 280 26.33 -17.22 -0.77
CA PRO A 280 26.82 -17.72 0.52
C PRO A 280 28.20 -17.15 0.86
N GLY A 281 28.37 -16.67 2.09
CA GLY A 281 29.64 -16.11 2.56
C GLY A 281 29.85 -14.62 2.24
N VAL A 282 28.94 -13.98 1.51
CA VAL A 282 28.91 -12.52 1.35
C VAL A 282 28.05 -11.91 2.45
N ASP A 283 28.58 -10.89 3.14
CA ASP A 283 27.79 -10.09 4.08
C ASP A 283 26.72 -9.29 3.33
N GLN A 284 25.50 -9.79 3.36
CA GLN A 284 24.36 -9.18 2.67
C GLN A 284 24.03 -7.78 3.24
N ALA A 285 24.33 -7.50 4.50
CA ALA A 285 24.08 -6.17 5.08
C ALA A 285 25.01 -5.10 4.48
N SER A 286 26.25 -5.47 4.14
CA SER A 286 27.25 -4.57 3.55
C SER A 286 26.86 -4.08 2.14
N LEU A 287 26.01 -4.83 1.42
CA LEU A 287 25.56 -4.47 0.07
C LEU A 287 24.54 -3.33 0.07
N ARG A 288 24.01 -2.95 1.24
CA ARG A 288 22.91 -2.00 1.36
C ARG A 288 23.18 -0.65 0.73
N LEU A 289 24.34 -0.05 0.99
CA LEU A 289 24.66 1.27 0.45
C LEU A 289 24.80 1.22 -1.07
N GLY A 290 25.49 0.20 -1.60
CA GLY A 290 25.68 0.05 -3.05
C GLY A 290 24.37 -0.22 -3.79
N LEU A 291 23.49 -1.06 -3.24
CA LEU A 291 22.18 -1.34 -3.82
C LEU A 291 21.23 -0.13 -3.73
N ASP A 292 21.24 0.62 -2.63
CA ASP A 292 20.38 1.80 -2.49
C ASP A 292 20.77 2.92 -3.45
N MET A 293 22.08 3.08 -3.70
CA MET A 293 22.59 4.05 -4.68
C MET A 293 22.32 3.63 -6.13
N TRP A 294 22.39 2.33 -6.42
CA TRP A 294 22.17 1.82 -7.76
C TRP A 294 20.68 1.69 -8.12
N LEU A 295 19.82 1.31 -7.17
CA LEU A 295 18.39 1.11 -7.43
C LEU A 295 17.71 2.43 -7.80
N SER A 296 16.95 2.37 -8.89
CA SER A 296 16.10 3.45 -9.35
C SER A 296 14.86 2.86 -10.02
N GLU A 297 13.78 3.63 -10.11
CA GLU A 297 12.58 3.18 -10.84
C GLU A 297 12.89 2.75 -12.29
N PRO A 298 13.64 3.54 -13.10
CA PRO A 298 14.01 3.12 -14.44
C PRO A 298 14.78 1.81 -14.48
N HIS A 299 15.76 1.61 -13.59
CA HIS A 299 16.51 0.36 -13.51
C HIS A 299 15.59 -0.81 -13.17
N ILE A 300 14.78 -0.66 -12.14
CA ILE A 300 13.85 -1.68 -11.68
C ILE A 300 12.87 -2.05 -12.81
N ARG A 301 12.32 -1.09 -13.55
CA ARG A 301 11.37 -1.35 -14.65
C ARG A 301 11.94 -2.23 -15.76
N VAL A 302 13.21 -2.03 -16.14
CA VAL A 302 13.87 -2.76 -17.24
C VAL A 302 14.54 -4.08 -16.82
N MET A 303 14.64 -4.35 -15.51
CA MET A 303 15.24 -5.59 -15.02
C MET A 303 14.46 -6.85 -15.46
N PRO A 304 15.17 -7.95 -15.74
CA PRO A 304 14.54 -9.26 -15.91
C PRO A 304 13.80 -9.71 -14.65
N ARG A 305 12.75 -10.51 -14.82
CA ARG A 305 11.92 -11.01 -13.71
C ARG A 305 12.70 -11.74 -12.60
N HIS A 306 13.71 -12.54 -12.96
CA HIS A 306 14.50 -13.26 -11.97
C HIS A 306 15.31 -12.30 -11.09
N VAL A 307 15.96 -11.29 -11.68
CA VAL A 307 16.68 -10.24 -10.94
C VAL A 307 15.72 -9.45 -10.04
N LYS A 308 14.51 -9.14 -10.52
CA LYS A 308 13.47 -8.47 -9.71
C LYS A 308 13.03 -9.32 -8.51
N ASN A 309 12.90 -10.63 -8.67
CA ASN A 309 12.58 -11.54 -7.56
C ASN A 309 13.71 -11.57 -6.53
N ASP A 310 14.96 -11.65 -6.97
CA ASP A 310 16.11 -11.71 -6.07
C ASP A 310 16.24 -10.39 -5.29
N LEU A 311 16.12 -9.25 -6.00
CA LEU A 311 16.04 -7.92 -5.39
C LEU A 311 14.84 -7.77 -4.45
N PHE A 312 13.69 -8.37 -4.76
CA PHE A 312 12.50 -8.32 -3.91
C PHE A 312 12.75 -8.98 -2.55
N TYR A 313 13.29 -10.19 -2.55
CA TYR A 313 13.61 -10.90 -1.30
C TYR A 313 14.69 -10.17 -0.52
N TRP A 314 15.74 -9.71 -1.19
CA TRP A 314 16.82 -8.99 -0.53
C TRP A 314 16.35 -7.63 0.03
N CYS A 315 15.60 -6.84 -0.74
CA CYS A 315 15.06 -5.55 -0.29
C CYS A 315 14.04 -5.70 0.83
N SER A 316 13.38 -6.86 0.96
CA SER A 316 12.50 -7.18 2.09
C SER A 316 13.20 -6.99 3.44
N ASP A 317 14.48 -7.35 3.50
CA ASP A 317 15.22 -7.38 4.75
C ASP A 317 16.07 -6.12 4.96
N TYR A 318 16.53 -5.48 3.87
CA TYR A 318 17.54 -4.41 3.95
C TYR A 318 17.10 -3.04 3.40
N LEU A 319 16.20 -2.98 2.41
CA LEU A 319 15.74 -1.73 1.77
C LEU A 319 14.22 -1.74 1.50
N PRO A 320 13.38 -1.67 2.56
CA PRO A 320 11.96 -1.97 2.43
C PRO A 320 11.16 -0.96 1.60
N HIS A 321 11.70 0.24 1.38
CA HIS A 321 11.04 1.28 0.59
C HIS A 321 11.04 0.99 -0.92
N TRP A 322 11.95 0.14 -1.42
CA TRP A 322 11.98 -0.30 -2.82
C TRP A 322 11.00 -1.44 -3.12
N ILE A 323 10.50 -2.14 -2.09
CA ILE A 323 9.65 -3.33 -2.27
C ILE A 323 8.39 -2.99 -3.08
N ASP A 324 7.74 -1.86 -2.79
CA ASP A 324 6.51 -1.50 -3.48
C ASP A 324 6.76 -1.17 -4.97
N MET A 325 7.92 -0.61 -5.30
CA MET A 325 8.34 -0.34 -6.68
C MET A 325 8.72 -1.62 -7.44
N ILE A 326 9.52 -2.50 -6.82
CA ILE A 326 9.89 -3.80 -7.43
C ILE A 326 8.64 -4.65 -7.64
N ARG A 327 7.70 -4.61 -6.67
CA ARG A 327 6.43 -5.34 -6.74
C ARG A 327 5.51 -4.79 -7.83
N SER A 328 5.44 -3.47 -8.02
CA SER A 328 4.54 -2.86 -9.01
C SER A 328 4.91 -3.23 -10.45
N CYS A 329 6.19 -3.52 -10.72
CA CYS A 329 6.68 -3.86 -12.05
C CYS A 329 7.29 -5.28 -12.13
N LEU A 330 6.99 -6.17 -11.18
CA LEU A 330 7.58 -7.51 -11.06
C LEU A 330 7.40 -8.37 -12.32
N ASN A 331 6.23 -8.23 -12.96
CA ASN A 331 5.85 -8.95 -14.17
C ASN A 331 6.09 -8.14 -15.46
N GLU A 332 6.58 -6.90 -15.34
CA GLU A 332 6.98 -6.12 -16.51
C GLU A 332 8.30 -6.67 -17.05
N ASP A 333 8.36 -7.00 -18.33
CA ASP A 333 9.57 -7.46 -19.00
C ASP A 333 9.88 -6.52 -20.16
N ARG A 334 10.43 -5.35 -19.84
CA ARG A 334 10.74 -4.28 -20.81
C ARG A 334 12.22 -4.26 -21.13
N GLU A 335 12.56 -4.14 -22.41
CA GLU A 335 13.96 -3.97 -22.85
C GLU A 335 14.45 -2.53 -22.60
N THR A 336 13.55 -1.56 -22.73
CA THR A 336 13.83 -0.14 -22.56
C THR A 336 12.70 0.57 -21.80
N TRP A 337 13.04 1.57 -21.00
CA TRP A 337 12.09 2.46 -20.33
C TRP A 337 12.42 3.90 -20.69
N VAL A 338 11.39 4.67 -21.07
CA VAL A 338 11.52 6.07 -21.46
C VAL A 338 10.71 6.91 -20.49
N ILE A 339 11.33 7.94 -19.93
CA ILE A 339 10.67 8.94 -19.09
C ILE A 339 10.90 10.33 -19.69
N GLU A 340 9.81 11.03 -19.97
CA GLU A 340 9.82 12.43 -20.35
C GLU A 340 9.67 13.27 -19.09
N THR A 341 10.60 14.20 -18.87
CA THR A 341 10.60 15.06 -17.69
C THR A 341 10.96 16.49 -18.05
N GLU A 342 10.19 17.43 -17.52
CA GLU A 342 10.39 18.86 -17.71
C GLU A 342 11.38 19.42 -16.67
N VAL A 343 12.36 20.18 -17.13
CA VAL A 343 13.32 20.88 -16.27
C VAL A 343 13.07 22.39 -16.36
N PRO A 344 12.86 23.10 -15.22
CA PRO A 344 12.72 24.55 -15.24
C PRO A 344 14.00 25.21 -15.79
N ALA A 345 13.83 26.14 -16.73
CA ALA A 345 14.96 26.82 -17.38
C ALA A 345 15.73 27.77 -16.43
N ASN A 346 15.13 28.20 -15.31
CA ASN A 346 15.69 29.28 -14.50
C ASN A 346 16.56 28.87 -13.31
N SER A 347 17.69 29.57 -13.23
CA SER A 347 18.87 29.33 -12.40
C SER A 347 18.88 30.10 -11.07
N ASN A 348 17.72 30.34 -10.46
CA ASN A 348 17.66 31.00 -9.14
C ASN A 348 17.48 29.97 -8.04
N LEU A 349 18.59 29.28 -7.72
CA LEU A 349 18.72 28.35 -6.61
C LEU A 349 18.73 29.12 -5.27
N ASN A 350 17.58 29.59 -4.82
CA ASN A 350 17.42 30.09 -3.46
C ASN A 350 17.14 28.91 -2.52
N ILE A 351 17.94 28.81 -1.44
CA ILE A 351 17.69 27.89 -0.33
C ILE A 351 16.38 28.33 0.34
N PRO A 352 15.33 27.48 0.42
CA PRO A 352 14.08 27.84 1.07
C PRO A 352 14.30 28.35 2.50
N GLU A 353 13.63 29.44 2.88
CA GLU A 353 13.58 29.92 4.26
C GLU A 353 12.79 28.92 5.11
N GLY A 354 13.47 27.89 5.60
CA GLY A 354 12.83 26.79 6.32
C GLY A 354 13.75 25.65 6.73
N GLY A 355 15.00 25.63 6.26
CA GLY A 355 16.01 24.68 6.73
C GLY A 355 15.92 23.31 6.07
N GLY A 356 16.65 23.17 4.96
CA GLY A 356 17.55 22.05 4.69
C GLY A 356 17.02 20.62 4.45
N SER A 357 15.81 20.23 4.87
CA SER A 357 15.36 18.83 4.75
C SER A 357 15.21 18.37 3.32
N ASP A 358 14.75 19.26 2.45
CA ASP A 358 14.43 18.94 1.05
C ASP A 358 15.57 19.33 0.11
N PHE A 359 16.56 20.05 0.63
CA PHE A 359 17.72 20.53 -0.13
C PHE A 359 18.66 19.38 -0.49
N LEU A 360 19.12 18.58 0.48
CA LEU A 360 20.05 17.47 0.23
C LEU A 360 19.45 16.36 -0.66
N PRO A 361 18.17 15.95 -0.51
CA PRO A 361 17.55 14.99 -1.43
C PRO A 361 17.51 15.46 -2.89
N LEU A 362 17.21 16.74 -3.13
CA LEU A 362 17.12 17.31 -4.47
C LEU A 362 18.50 17.33 -5.17
N TYR A 363 19.55 17.66 -4.42
CA TYR A 363 20.92 17.62 -4.94
C TYR A 363 21.46 16.20 -5.09
N GLY A 364 21.07 15.27 -4.20
CA GLY A 364 21.35 13.84 -4.37
C GLY A 364 20.74 13.29 -5.67
N GLN A 365 19.54 13.74 -6.03
CA GLN A 365 18.91 13.39 -7.30
C GLN A 365 19.65 14.00 -8.51
N LEU A 366 20.11 15.25 -8.42
CA LEU A 366 20.92 15.88 -9.46
C LEU A 366 22.29 15.21 -9.64
N ALA A 367 22.94 14.81 -8.54
CA ALA A 367 24.21 14.09 -8.55
C ALA A 367 24.06 12.68 -9.15
N ASN A 368 23.03 11.94 -8.74
CA ASN A 368 22.69 10.65 -9.34
C ASN A 368 22.40 10.79 -10.84
N LYS A 369 21.69 11.84 -11.25
CA LYS A 369 21.40 12.12 -12.67
C LYS A 369 22.67 12.45 -13.45
N ALA A 370 23.58 13.24 -12.88
CA ALA A 370 24.86 13.55 -13.51
C ALA A 370 25.75 12.30 -13.66
N PHE A 371 25.76 11.43 -12.64
CA PHE A 371 26.47 10.17 -12.66
C PHE A 371 25.94 9.23 -13.76
N LEU A 372 24.62 9.11 -13.90
CA LEU A 372 23.97 8.30 -14.94
C LEU A 372 24.21 8.85 -16.37
N LEU A 373 24.43 10.16 -16.51
CA LEU A 373 24.71 10.82 -17.78
C LEU A 373 26.21 10.83 -18.15
N LYS A 374 27.12 10.40 -17.27
CA LYS A 374 28.59 10.49 -17.50
C LYS A 374 29.02 9.81 -18.79
N SER A 375 28.35 8.73 -19.17
CA SER A 375 28.68 7.90 -20.35
C SER A 375 27.95 8.35 -21.62
N SER A 376 26.71 8.81 -21.49
CA SER A 376 25.80 9.11 -22.62
C SER A 376 25.78 10.58 -23.01
N ASN A 377 25.99 11.50 -22.06
CA ASN A 377 26.09 12.93 -22.30
C ASN A 377 27.09 13.59 -21.32
N PRO A 378 28.41 13.45 -21.56
CA PRO A 378 29.44 13.88 -20.63
C PRO A 378 29.55 15.40 -20.45
N ALA A 379 28.99 16.20 -21.37
CA ALA A 379 28.94 17.65 -21.26
C ALA A 379 27.84 18.08 -20.27
N GLU A 380 26.66 17.46 -20.36
CA GLU A 380 25.56 17.73 -19.45
C GLU A 380 25.80 17.13 -18.06
N ALA A 381 26.41 15.94 -17.99
CA ALA A 381 26.88 15.37 -16.73
C ALA A 381 27.85 16.31 -15.99
N ARG A 382 28.80 16.93 -16.71
CA ARG A 382 29.71 17.92 -16.13
C ARG A 382 28.96 19.16 -15.64
N ARG A 383 28.04 19.72 -16.43
CA ARG A 383 27.23 20.87 -16.02
C ARG A 383 26.38 20.59 -14.78
N LEU A 384 25.81 19.39 -14.68
CA LEU A 384 25.03 18.96 -13.51
C LEU A 384 25.92 18.75 -12.29
N MET A 385 27.11 18.15 -12.44
CA MET A 385 28.09 18.02 -11.35
C MET A 385 28.62 19.38 -10.88
N ASP A 386 28.87 20.32 -11.79
CA ASP A 386 29.28 21.69 -11.43
C ASP A 386 28.18 22.41 -10.64
N ARG A 387 26.91 22.20 -11.02
CA ARG A 387 25.74 22.72 -10.28
C ARG A 387 25.60 22.08 -8.90
N VAL A 388 25.83 20.78 -8.79
CA VAL A 388 25.84 20.06 -7.50
C VAL A 388 26.97 20.58 -6.61
N GLY A 389 28.17 20.74 -7.15
CA GLY A 389 29.31 21.31 -6.43
C GLY A 389 29.04 22.72 -5.92
N ASN A 390 28.44 23.59 -6.74
CA ASN A 390 28.08 24.95 -6.34
C ASN A 390 26.99 24.98 -5.26
N GLY A 391 25.97 24.11 -5.36
CA GLY A 391 24.91 24.00 -4.35
C GLY A 391 25.41 23.47 -3.01
N ILE A 392 26.33 22.49 -3.02
CA ILE A 392 26.97 21.96 -1.80
C ILE A 392 27.84 23.04 -1.15
N ARG A 393 28.60 23.82 -1.91
CA ARG A 393 29.40 24.96 -1.39
C ARG A 393 28.51 26.03 -0.74
N LEU A 394 27.37 26.35 -1.36
CA LEU A 394 26.38 27.29 -0.81
C LEU A 394 25.77 26.76 0.51
N PHE A 395 25.48 25.46 0.57
CA PHE A 395 24.98 24.82 1.79
C PHE A 395 26.04 24.83 2.90
N ALA A 396 27.28 24.45 2.59
CA ALA A 396 28.40 24.47 3.53
C ALA A 396 28.68 25.89 4.05
N ALA A 397 28.63 26.92 3.19
CA ALA A 397 28.80 28.31 3.60
C ALA A 397 27.70 28.79 4.57
N LYS A 398 26.43 28.41 4.33
CA LYS A 398 25.33 28.70 5.27
C LYS A 398 25.41 27.88 6.56
N ALA A 399 25.83 26.62 6.49
CA ALA A 399 26.05 25.78 7.66
C ALA A 399 27.16 26.37 8.54
N TYR A 400 28.29 26.77 7.94
CA TYR A 400 29.39 27.47 8.59
C TYR A 400 28.95 28.77 9.27
N GLN A 401 28.09 29.56 8.62
CA GLN A 401 27.54 30.80 9.18
C GLN A 401 26.61 30.54 10.39
N LYS A 402 25.91 29.40 10.39
CA LYS A 402 25.05 28.93 11.47
C LYS A 402 25.87 28.30 12.61
N ASP A 403 26.98 27.65 12.31
CA ASP A 403 27.90 27.02 13.27
C ASP A 403 28.81 28.06 13.95
N LEU A 404 29.18 29.13 13.26
CA LEU A 404 29.79 30.33 13.87
C LEU A 404 28.87 30.96 14.94
N GLN A 405 27.55 30.79 14.82
CA GLN A 405 26.57 31.21 15.83
C GLN A 405 26.31 30.15 16.91
N ALA A 406 26.66 28.88 16.67
CA ALA A 406 26.29 27.75 17.54
C ALA A 406 27.47 27.06 18.27
N GLY A 407 28.72 27.39 17.96
CA GLY A 407 29.88 27.12 18.83
C GLY A 407 30.20 25.66 19.12
N TRP A 408 30.39 24.81 18.09
CA TRP A 408 30.89 23.43 18.21
C TRP A 408 32.17 23.18 17.38
N GLN A 409 32.94 22.15 17.73
CA GLN A 409 34.37 22.02 17.42
C GLN A 409 34.70 21.49 16.01
N ARG A 410 35.83 22.01 15.50
CA ARG A 410 36.39 21.95 14.15
C ARG A 410 36.73 20.54 13.59
N GLY A 411 36.64 19.49 14.40
CA GLY A 411 37.16 18.15 14.06
C GLY A 411 36.31 17.34 13.07
N ASP A 412 34.98 17.39 13.20
CA ASP A 412 34.08 16.56 12.38
C ASP A 412 33.92 17.09 10.94
N LEU A 413 34.21 18.38 10.73
CA LEU A 413 34.13 19.04 9.42
C LEU A 413 35.36 18.78 8.54
N ASP A 414 36.56 18.72 9.15
CA ASP A 414 37.78 18.36 8.41
C ASP A 414 37.70 16.91 7.89
N GLU A 415 37.02 16.02 8.61
CA GLU A 415 36.80 14.63 8.19
C GLU A 415 35.80 14.54 7.02
N PHE A 416 34.75 15.39 7.05
CA PHE A 416 33.73 15.44 5.99
C PHE A 416 34.24 16.15 4.72
N GLU A 417 34.97 17.26 4.83
CA GLU A 417 35.61 17.91 3.69
C GLU A 417 36.65 17.00 3.03
N ARG A 418 37.44 16.28 3.83
CA ARG A 418 38.41 15.31 3.33
C ARG A 418 37.72 14.16 2.57
N PHE A 419 36.60 13.65 3.08
CA PHE A 419 35.78 12.65 2.39
C PHE A 419 35.24 13.16 1.04
N CYS A 420 34.74 14.39 0.99
CA CYS A 420 34.22 14.99 -0.24
C CYS A 420 35.33 15.26 -1.28
N PHE A 421 36.52 15.65 -0.81
CA PHE A 421 37.68 15.90 -1.66
C PHE A 421 38.27 14.60 -2.24
N GLU A 422 38.28 13.51 -1.46
CA GLU A 422 38.68 12.18 -1.93
C GLU A 422 37.71 11.63 -2.98
N LEU A 423 36.41 11.88 -2.85
CA LEU A 423 35.37 11.50 -3.84
C LEU A 423 35.51 12.27 -5.17
N ALA A 424 35.89 13.55 -5.10
CA ALA A 424 36.14 14.37 -6.29
C ALA A 424 37.41 13.96 -7.05
N ASN A 425 38.44 13.47 -6.36
CA ASN A 425 39.71 13.09 -6.98
C ASN A 425 39.78 11.63 -7.44
N THR A 426 38.90 10.76 -6.95
CA THR A 426 38.84 9.35 -7.40
C THR A 426 38.02 9.14 -8.68
N THR A 427 37.44 10.20 -9.25
CA THR A 427 36.60 10.14 -10.46
C THR A 427 37.21 10.79 -11.72
N GLY A 428 38.54 11.02 -11.69
CA GLY A 428 39.36 11.34 -12.87
C GLY A 428 39.34 10.23 -13.92
#